data_AF-X7YL90-F1
#
_entry.id   AF-X7YL90-F1
#
_cell.length_a   1.000
_cell.length_b   1.000
_cell.length_c   1.000
_cell.angle_alpha   90.00
_cell.angle_beta   90.00
_cell.angle_gamma   90.00
#
_symmetry.space_group_name_H-M   'P 1'
#
loop_
_entity.id
_entity.type
_entity.pdbx_description
1 polymer ?
#
loop_
_entity_poly.entity_id
_entity_poly.type
_entity_poly.pdbx_seq_one_letter_code
_entity_poly.pdbx_strand_id
1 'polypeptide(L)'
;MSGTERLLRSLRSQARACAAFGSPMYAELLDRVAADVQAGGVFAAVLSGHENDPGRFAVPLRLLGGLHRLVLDGRAPALRRWYPSTGGSWDGPAAWPVIAQVAADHTDALRAALDQPPQTNEVGRSAALIGALLILTRQFRLPVRLFEIGSSAGLNLRADHYRYRYPGGQWGPPTRR
;
A
#
# COMPACT_ATOMS: atom_id res chain seq x y z
N MET A 1 21.88 -18.79 -0.63
CA MET A 1 20.56 -18.35 -0.14
C MET A 1 19.49 -19.10 -0.89
N SER A 2 18.61 -19.79 -0.18
CA SER A 2 17.45 -20.47 -0.77
C SER A 2 16.43 -19.46 -1.31
N GLY A 3 15.51 -19.90 -2.18
CA GLY A 3 14.39 -19.07 -2.63
C GLY A 3 13.54 -18.59 -1.45
N THR A 4 13.20 -19.48 -0.53
CA THR A 4 12.42 -19.16 0.66
C THR A 4 13.10 -18.08 1.52
N GLU A 5 14.42 -18.14 1.72
CA GLU A 5 15.16 -17.09 2.45
C GLU A 5 15.06 -15.71 1.78
N ARG A 6 15.08 -15.67 0.44
CA ARG A 6 14.89 -14.42 -0.32
C ARG A 6 13.48 -13.88 -0.15
N LEU A 7 12.46 -14.73 -0.25
CA LEU A 7 11.07 -14.35 -0.03
C LEU A 7 10.84 -13.79 1.39
N LEU A 8 11.33 -14.49 2.41
CA LEU A 8 11.23 -14.05 3.81
C LEU A 8 11.93 -12.71 4.04
N ARG A 9 13.09 -12.48 3.41
CA ARG A 9 13.77 -11.19 3.45
C ARG A 9 12.95 -10.09 2.79
N SER A 10 12.33 -10.37 1.65
CA SER A 10 11.46 -9.44 0.92
C SER A 10 10.26 -9.02 1.79
N LEU A 11 9.55 -9.98 2.38
CA LEU A 11 8.42 -9.75 3.29
C LEU A 11 8.83 -8.88 4.50
N ARG A 12 9.90 -9.25 5.21
CA ARG A 12 10.40 -8.50 6.37
C ARG A 12 10.91 -7.10 6.00
N SER A 13 11.50 -6.94 4.81
CA SER A 13 11.93 -5.62 4.33
C SER A 13 10.73 -4.73 4.04
N GLN A 14 9.68 -5.28 3.42
CA GLN A 14 8.44 -4.54 3.19
C GLN A 14 7.73 -4.21 4.50
N ALA A 15 7.73 -5.11 5.49
CA ALA A 15 7.15 -4.84 6.81
C ALA A 15 7.78 -3.61 7.47
N ARG A 16 9.12 -3.53 7.48
CA ARG A 16 9.86 -2.36 7.98
C ARG A 16 9.53 -1.08 7.21
N ALA A 17 9.42 -1.16 5.88
CA ALA A 17 9.03 -0.02 5.07
C ALA A 17 7.62 0.45 5.42
N CYS A 18 6.65 -0.45 5.53
CA CYS A 18 5.28 -0.13 5.95
C CYS A 18 5.25 0.58 7.31
N ALA A 19 6.02 0.10 8.29
CA ALA A 19 6.13 0.75 9.60
C ALA A 19 6.71 2.17 9.49
N ALA A 20 7.80 2.34 8.74
CA ALA A 20 8.43 3.64 8.52
C ALA A 20 7.50 4.65 7.81
N PHE A 21 6.61 4.18 6.93
CA PHE A 21 5.61 4.99 6.25
C PHE A 21 4.26 5.11 7.01
N GLY A 22 4.22 4.74 8.29
CA GLY A 22 3.05 4.95 9.15
C GLY A 22 1.91 3.95 8.93
N SER A 23 2.21 2.74 8.44
CA SER A 23 1.24 1.66 8.22
C SER A 23 1.50 0.46 9.15
N PRO A 24 1.28 0.60 10.47
CA PRO A 24 1.61 -0.43 11.47
C PRO A 24 0.84 -1.75 11.26
N MET A 25 -0.41 -1.68 10.82
CA MET A 25 -1.22 -2.86 10.46
C MET A 25 -0.52 -3.73 9.40
N TYR A 26 -0.09 -3.12 8.29
CA TYR A 26 0.56 -3.85 7.21
C TYR A 26 1.96 -4.34 7.59
N ALA A 27 2.66 -3.64 8.48
CA ALA A 27 3.92 -4.13 9.03
C ALA A 27 3.70 -5.44 9.79
N GLU A 28 2.78 -5.45 10.76
CA GLU A 28 2.49 -6.66 11.55
C GLU A 28 1.93 -7.81 10.69
N LEU A 29 1.04 -7.50 9.74
CA LEU A 29 0.47 -8.51 8.84
C LEU A 29 1.57 -9.17 7.98
N LEU A 30 2.55 -8.41 7.49
CA LEU A 30 3.66 -8.98 6.74
C LEU A 30 4.60 -9.84 7.59
N ASP A 31 4.81 -9.48 8.85
CA ASP A 31 5.58 -10.31 9.78
C ASP A 31 4.88 -11.65 10.03
N ARG A 32 3.55 -11.65 10.16
CA ARG A 32 2.74 -12.88 10.28
C ARG A 32 2.77 -13.73 9.01
N VAL A 33 2.64 -13.11 7.84
CA VAL A 33 2.80 -13.80 6.54
C VAL A 33 4.20 -14.42 6.44
N ALA A 34 5.25 -13.72 6.88
CA ALA A 34 6.60 -14.29 6.87
C ALA A 34 6.72 -15.50 7.82
N ALA A 35 6.10 -15.44 9.01
CA ALA A 35 6.07 -16.58 9.93
C ALA A 35 5.32 -17.78 9.33
N ASP A 36 4.19 -17.54 8.66
CA ASP A 36 3.40 -18.56 7.96
C ASP A 36 4.18 -19.24 6.84
N VAL A 37 4.82 -18.44 5.97
CA VAL A 37 5.68 -18.95 4.90
C VAL A 37 6.81 -19.80 5.45
N GLN A 38 7.43 -19.35 6.56
CA GLN A 38 8.50 -20.11 7.22
C GLN A 38 8.00 -21.45 7.80
N ALA A 39 6.74 -21.51 8.22
CA ALA A 39 6.09 -22.74 8.69
C ALA A 39 5.50 -23.61 7.57
N GLY A 40 5.59 -23.18 6.30
CA GLY A 40 4.99 -23.90 5.16
C GLY A 40 3.47 -23.76 5.08
N GLY A 41 2.91 -22.69 5.64
CA GLY A 41 1.47 -22.42 5.66
C GLY A 41 0.89 -21.97 4.31
N VAL A 42 -0.35 -21.49 4.35
CA VAL A 42 -1.12 -21.13 3.15
C VAL A 42 -0.44 -20.07 2.28
N PHE A 43 0.25 -19.12 2.90
CA PHE A 43 0.94 -18.07 2.15
C PHE A 43 2.20 -18.58 1.44
N ALA A 44 2.78 -19.72 1.84
CA ALA A 44 3.83 -20.37 1.07
C ALA A 44 3.29 -20.84 -0.29
N ALA A 45 2.08 -21.39 -0.32
CA ALA A 45 1.42 -21.80 -1.56
C ALA A 45 0.98 -20.60 -2.42
N VAL A 46 0.42 -19.55 -1.79
CA VAL A 46 0.03 -18.32 -2.50
C VAL A 46 1.25 -17.66 -3.17
N LEU A 47 2.38 -17.58 -2.48
CA LEU A 47 3.60 -16.90 -2.97
C LEU A 47 4.53 -17.82 -3.78
N SER A 48 4.17 -19.09 -3.96
CA SER A 48 4.99 -20.03 -4.72
C SER A 48 5.19 -19.56 -6.16
N GLY A 49 6.45 -19.53 -6.60
CA GLY A 49 6.89 -19.00 -7.90
C GLY A 49 7.45 -17.58 -7.84
N HIS A 50 7.27 -16.86 -6.74
CA HIS A 50 7.74 -15.47 -6.56
C HIS A 50 8.96 -15.36 -5.62
N GLU A 51 9.64 -16.47 -5.31
CA GLU A 51 10.72 -16.51 -4.33
C GLU A 51 11.94 -15.68 -4.74
N ASN A 52 12.12 -15.50 -6.05
CA ASN A 52 13.25 -14.81 -6.65
C ASN A 52 12.87 -13.46 -7.28
N ASP A 53 11.62 -13.02 -7.11
CA ASP A 53 11.15 -11.79 -7.71
C ASP A 53 11.94 -10.58 -7.19
N PRO A 54 12.36 -9.65 -8.07
CA PRO A 54 13.01 -8.42 -7.66
C PRO A 54 12.12 -7.59 -6.73
N GLY A 55 12.71 -6.98 -5.69
CA GLY A 55 11.97 -6.15 -4.73
C GLY A 55 11.14 -5.03 -5.36
N ARG A 56 11.57 -4.48 -6.50
CA ARG A 56 10.81 -3.47 -7.27
C ARG A 56 9.44 -3.94 -7.75
N PHE A 57 9.19 -5.25 -7.81
CA PHE A 57 7.88 -5.79 -8.17
C PHE A 57 6.87 -5.65 -7.03
N ALA A 58 7.33 -5.43 -5.79
CA ALA A 58 6.48 -5.20 -4.63
C ALA A 58 5.43 -6.31 -4.41
N VAL A 59 5.78 -7.58 -4.68
CA VAL A 59 4.92 -8.75 -4.48
C VAL A 59 4.26 -8.77 -3.09
N PRO A 60 4.98 -8.46 -1.98
CA PRO A 60 4.33 -8.35 -0.68
C PRO A 60 3.16 -7.35 -0.63
N LEU A 61 3.28 -6.18 -1.28
CA LEU A 61 2.20 -5.21 -1.35
C LEU A 61 1.05 -5.66 -2.26
N ARG A 62 1.35 -6.42 -3.33
CA ARG A 62 0.32 -7.03 -4.19
C ARG A 62 -0.54 -8.01 -3.41
N LEU A 63 0.10 -8.86 -2.58
CA LEU A 63 -0.61 -9.78 -1.69
C LEU A 63 -1.56 -9.03 -0.73
N LEU A 64 -1.04 -8.00 -0.03
CA LEU A 64 -1.88 -7.21 0.89
C LEU A 64 -3.01 -6.48 0.14
N GLY A 65 -2.73 -5.99 -1.07
CA GLY A 65 -3.72 -5.39 -1.97
C GLY A 65 -4.80 -6.39 -2.37
N GLY A 66 -4.43 -7.64 -2.67
CA GLY A 66 -5.36 -8.73 -2.95
C GLY A 66 -6.27 -9.05 -1.77
N LEU A 67 -5.71 -9.18 -0.56
CA LEU A 67 -6.50 -9.36 0.66
C LEU A 67 -7.48 -8.21 0.87
N HIS A 68 -7.00 -6.97 0.78
CA HIS A 68 -7.86 -5.79 0.95
C HIS A 68 -8.93 -5.70 -0.14
N ARG A 69 -8.62 -6.07 -1.38
CA ARG A 69 -9.59 -6.13 -2.48
C ARG A 69 -10.72 -7.10 -2.16
N LEU A 70 -10.43 -8.29 -1.63
CA LEU A 70 -11.48 -9.24 -1.19
C LEU A 70 -12.42 -8.62 -0.14
N VAL A 71 -11.89 -7.79 0.76
CA VAL A 71 -12.71 -7.06 1.75
C VAL A 71 -13.59 -6.00 1.08
N LEU A 72 -13.01 -5.18 0.20
CA LEU A 72 -13.72 -4.10 -0.48
C LEU A 72 -14.81 -4.63 -1.42
N ASP A 73 -14.56 -5.76 -2.08
CA ASP A 73 -15.52 -6.41 -2.98
C ASP A 73 -16.59 -7.22 -2.21
N GLY A 74 -16.56 -7.25 -0.88
CA GLY A 74 -17.50 -7.99 -0.04
C GLY A 74 -17.34 -9.52 -0.10
N ARG A 75 -16.26 -10.02 -0.70
CA ARG A 75 -15.95 -11.44 -0.85
C ARG A 75 -15.36 -12.07 0.40
N ALA A 76 -14.78 -11.26 1.28
CA ALA A 76 -14.28 -11.66 2.60
C ALA A 76 -14.88 -10.78 3.71
N PRO A 77 -16.21 -10.82 3.94
CA PRO A 77 -16.89 -9.92 4.88
C PRO A 77 -16.38 -10.07 6.32
N ALA A 78 -15.92 -11.27 6.69
CA ALA A 78 -15.34 -11.55 8.01
C ALA A 78 -14.07 -10.74 8.31
N LEU A 79 -13.34 -10.28 7.28
CA LEU A 79 -12.15 -9.45 7.45
C LEU A 79 -12.46 -7.96 7.61
N ARG A 80 -13.66 -7.50 7.25
CA ARG A 80 -14.02 -6.06 7.26
C ARG A 80 -13.77 -5.41 8.63
N ARG A 81 -14.08 -6.12 9.71
CA ARG A 81 -13.87 -5.64 11.09
C ARG A 81 -12.41 -5.36 11.44
N TRP A 82 -11.45 -5.90 10.69
CA TRP A 82 -10.02 -5.77 10.94
C TRP A 82 -9.33 -4.70 10.09
N TYR A 83 -10.02 -4.14 9.09
CA TYR A 83 -9.47 -3.12 8.18
C TYR A 83 -9.96 -1.72 8.57
N PRO A 84 -9.07 -0.82 9.05
CA PRO A 84 -9.44 0.56 9.40
C PRO A 84 -10.04 1.36 8.24
N SER A 85 -9.60 1.11 7.00
CA SER A 85 -10.14 1.70 5.77
C SER A 85 -11.63 1.43 5.56
N THR A 86 -12.17 0.38 6.17
CA THR A 86 -13.59 0.00 6.10
C THR A 86 -14.35 0.25 7.40
N GLY A 87 -13.77 1.02 8.32
CA GLY A 87 -14.34 1.32 9.65
C GLY A 87 -14.04 0.26 10.71
N GLY A 88 -13.14 -0.68 10.44
CA GLY A 88 -12.70 -1.69 11.39
C GLY A 88 -11.57 -1.20 12.32
N SER A 89 -11.04 -2.12 13.13
CA SER A 89 -9.89 -1.90 14.01
C SER A 89 -8.98 -3.10 13.95
N TRP A 90 -7.67 -2.89 13.84
CA TRP A 90 -6.71 -3.98 13.71
C TRP A 90 -6.42 -4.65 15.07
N ASP A 91 -6.48 -5.98 15.09
CA ASP A 91 -6.01 -6.85 16.18
C ASP A 91 -5.37 -8.07 15.52
N GLY A 92 -4.05 -8.08 15.42
CA GLY A 92 -3.34 -9.12 14.67
C GLY A 92 -3.57 -10.54 15.21
N PRO A 93 -3.45 -10.80 16.53
CA PRO A 93 -3.72 -12.12 17.09
C PRO A 93 -5.13 -12.64 16.78
N ALA A 94 -6.15 -11.78 16.90
CA ALA A 94 -7.54 -12.19 16.62
C ALA A 94 -7.86 -12.24 15.12
N ALA A 95 -7.23 -11.40 14.29
CA ALA A 95 -7.45 -11.37 12.85
C ALA A 95 -6.76 -12.54 12.13
N TRP A 96 -5.62 -13.00 12.63
CA TRP A 96 -4.76 -13.94 11.91
C TRP A 96 -5.44 -15.26 11.51
N PRO A 97 -6.17 -15.98 12.40
CA PRO A 97 -6.85 -17.22 12.00
C PRO A 97 -7.88 -16.99 10.88
N VAL A 98 -8.58 -15.85 10.91
CA VAL A 98 -9.56 -15.49 9.88
C VAL A 98 -8.87 -15.16 8.56
N ILE A 99 -7.73 -14.45 8.60
CA ILE A 99 -6.94 -14.12 7.41
C ILE A 99 -6.38 -15.38 6.76
N ALA A 100 -5.83 -16.31 7.55
CA ALA A 100 -5.30 -17.57 7.04
C ALA A 100 -6.40 -18.41 6.38
N GLN A 101 -7.59 -18.49 7.01
CA GLN A 101 -8.74 -19.18 6.42
C GLN A 101 -9.19 -18.54 5.11
N VAL A 102 -9.35 -17.21 5.09
CA VAL A 102 -9.73 -16.47 3.86
C VAL A 102 -8.69 -16.64 2.76
N ALA A 103 -7.40 -16.67 3.12
CA ALA A 103 -6.34 -16.94 2.15
C ALA A 103 -6.44 -18.35 1.56
N ALA A 104 -6.80 -19.35 2.37
CA ALA A 104 -7.03 -20.71 1.90
C ALA A 104 -8.24 -20.75 0.93
N ASP A 105 -9.37 -20.17 1.34
CA ASP A 105 -10.62 -20.16 0.57
C ASP A 105 -10.50 -19.35 -0.74
N HIS A 106 -9.55 -18.42 -0.83
CA HIS A 106 -9.35 -17.53 -1.98
C HIS A 106 -7.93 -17.56 -2.55
N THR A 107 -7.24 -18.71 -2.46
CA THR A 107 -5.86 -18.86 -2.92
C THR A 107 -5.68 -18.39 -4.37
N ASP A 108 -6.54 -18.83 -5.29
CA ASP A 108 -6.44 -18.45 -6.72
C ASP A 108 -6.63 -16.95 -6.94
N ALA A 109 -7.54 -16.32 -6.20
CA ALA A 109 -7.76 -14.88 -6.30
C ALA A 109 -6.56 -14.09 -5.77
N LEU A 110 -5.92 -14.57 -4.70
CA LEU A 110 -4.69 -13.97 -4.17
C LEU A 110 -3.52 -14.15 -5.13
N ARG A 111 -3.37 -15.33 -5.76
CA ARG A 111 -2.35 -15.57 -6.79
C ARG A 111 -2.55 -14.65 -7.98
N ALA A 112 -3.78 -14.51 -8.48
CA ALA A 112 -4.09 -13.58 -9.58
C ALA A 112 -3.80 -12.12 -9.20
N ALA A 113 -3.94 -11.74 -7.93
CA ALA A 113 -3.57 -10.39 -7.47
C ALA A 113 -2.06 -10.15 -7.51
N LEU A 114 -1.21 -11.19 -7.45
CA LEU A 114 0.25 -11.06 -7.55
C LEU A 114 0.69 -10.60 -8.94
N ASP A 115 -0.14 -10.77 -9.97
CA ASP A 115 0.13 -10.28 -11.32
C ASP A 115 -0.24 -8.80 -11.52
N GLN A 116 -0.90 -8.19 -10.52
CA GLN A 116 -1.41 -6.83 -10.60
C GLN A 116 -0.50 -5.87 -9.81
N PRO A 117 0.45 -5.15 -10.46
CA PRO A 117 1.33 -4.21 -9.77
C PRO A 117 0.53 -3.06 -9.14
N PRO A 118 0.86 -2.62 -7.92
CA PRO A 118 0.24 -1.45 -7.34
C PRO A 118 0.61 -0.22 -8.16
N GLN A 119 -0.36 0.65 -8.44
CA GLN A 119 -0.10 1.97 -9.02
C GLN A 119 0.15 2.96 -7.89
N THR A 120 1.39 3.44 -7.78
CA THR A 120 1.77 4.39 -6.72
C THR A 120 1.52 5.83 -7.20
N ASN A 121 0.58 6.52 -6.54
CA ASN A 121 0.38 7.95 -6.80
C ASN A 121 1.44 8.81 -6.11
N GLU A 122 2.12 8.33 -5.06
CA GLU A 122 3.12 9.07 -4.27
C GLU A 122 2.70 10.52 -3.99
N VAL A 123 1.58 10.69 -3.26
CA VAL A 123 0.92 11.98 -3.04
C VAL A 123 1.88 13.03 -2.45
N GLY A 124 2.91 12.60 -1.71
CA GLY A 124 3.96 13.48 -1.19
C GLY A 124 4.67 14.32 -2.26
N ARG A 125 4.72 13.86 -3.53
CA ARG A 125 5.27 14.64 -4.66
C ARG A 125 4.53 15.97 -4.87
N SER A 126 3.27 16.04 -4.45
CA SER A 126 2.48 17.28 -4.48
C SER A 126 3.13 18.42 -3.69
N ALA A 127 3.98 18.13 -2.68
CA ALA A 127 4.67 19.17 -1.89
C ALA A 127 5.78 19.88 -2.67
N ALA A 128 6.60 19.12 -3.42
CA ALA A 128 7.60 19.72 -4.30
C ALA A 128 6.94 20.42 -5.50
N LEU A 129 5.92 19.77 -6.07
CA LEU A 129 5.18 20.30 -7.21
C LEU A 129 4.53 21.65 -6.90
N ILE A 130 3.82 21.78 -5.78
CA ILE A 130 3.17 23.04 -5.42
C ILE A 130 4.19 24.17 -5.22
N GLY A 131 5.36 23.87 -4.64
CA GLY A 131 6.44 24.85 -4.50
C GLY A 131 6.90 25.40 -5.86
N ALA A 132 7.11 24.52 -6.84
CA ALA A 132 7.47 24.93 -8.19
C ALA A 132 6.37 25.76 -8.87
N LEU A 133 5.10 25.34 -8.74
CA LEU A 133 3.95 26.06 -9.30
C LEU A 133 3.80 27.47 -8.70
N LEU A 134 4.07 27.64 -7.40
CA LEU A 134 4.06 28.95 -6.74
C LEU A 134 5.18 29.88 -7.24
N ILE A 135 6.36 29.33 -7.54
CA ILE A 135 7.47 30.09 -8.13
C ILE A 135 7.11 30.54 -9.55
N LEU A 136 6.58 29.63 -10.37
CA LEU A 136 6.21 29.92 -11.77
C LEU A 136 5.09 30.97 -11.86
N THR A 137 4.05 30.85 -11.04
CA THR A 137 2.93 31.80 -11.03
C THR A 137 3.37 33.20 -10.58
N ARG A 138 4.34 33.29 -9.65
CA ARG A 138 4.93 34.56 -9.25
C ARG A 138 5.75 35.21 -10.38
N GLN A 139 6.51 34.43 -11.14
CA GLN A 139 7.40 34.92 -12.19
C GLN A 139 6.65 35.34 -13.46
N PHE A 140 5.71 34.52 -13.93
CA PHE A 140 5.07 34.70 -15.23
C PHE A 140 3.67 35.30 -15.16
N ARG A 141 3.01 35.25 -14.00
CA ARG A 141 1.63 35.76 -13.79
C ARG A 141 0.59 35.25 -14.81
N LEU A 142 0.76 34.00 -15.25
CA LEU A 142 -0.15 33.30 -16.16
C LEU A 142 -0.77 32.08 -15.46
N PRO A 143 -1.98 31.65 -15.86
CA PRO A 143 -2.55 30.41 -15.37
C PRO A 143 -1.68 29.21 -15.78
N VAL A 144 -1.54 28.23 -14.89
CA VAL A 144 -0.82 26.98 -15.17
C VAL A 144 -1.82 25.86 -15.43
N ARG A 145 -1.61 25.10 -16.51
CA ARG A 145 -2.34 23.86 -16.80
C ARG A 145 -1.41 22.67 -16.62
N LEU A 146 -1.73 21.81 -15.66
CA LEU A 146 -0.92 20.63 -15.34
C LEU A 146 -1.40 19.42 -16.14
N PHE A 147 -0.46 18.69 -16.73
CA PHE A 147 -0.69 17.44 -17.43
C PHE A 147 0.28 16.38 -16.91
N GLU A 148 -0.25 15.26 -16.39
CA GLU A 148 0.52 14.13 -15.88
C GLU A 148 0.16 12.88 -16.68
N ILE A 149 1.15 12.29 -17.34
CA ILE A 149 0.99 11.03 -18.09
C ILE A 149 0.98 9.88 -17.07
N GLY A 150 -0.02 9.00 -17.15
CA GLY A 150 -0.14 7.88 -16.22
C GLY A 150 -0.53 8.33 -14.80
N SER A 151 -1.38 9.35 -14.68
CA SER A 151 -1.74 9.98 -13.40
C SER A 151 -2.54 9.09 -12.44
N SER A 152 -2.97 7.89 -12.87
CA SER A 152 -3.75 6.93 -12.07
C SER A 152 -4.98 7.61 -11.46
N ALA A 153 -5.09 7.73 -10.13
CA ALA A 153 -6.21 8.40 -9.48
C ALA A 153 -6.15 9.94 -9.58
N GLY A 154 -5.13 10.49 -10.23
CA GLY A 154 -4.96 11.92 -10.47
C GLY A 154 -4.61 12.70 -9.21
N LEU A 155 -4.04 12.08 -8.18
CA LEU A 155 -3.86 12.74 -6.89
C LEU A 155 -2.86 13.92 -6.97
N ASN A 156 -1.77 13.82 -7.74
CA ASN A 156 -0.85 14.96 -7.89
C ASN A 156 -1.39 16.06 -8.82
N LEU A 157 -2.40 15.76 -9.65
CA LEU A 157 -3.09 16.78 -10.44
C LEU A 157 -3.91 17.76 -9.57
N ARG A 158 -4.09 17.44 -8.29
CA ARG A 158 -4.86 18.21 -7.31
C ARG A 158 -3.98 18.87 -6.26
N ALA A 159 -2.72 19.16 -6.59
CA ALA A 159 -1.75 19.68 -5.62
C ALA A 159 -2.26 20.94 -4.90
N ASP A 160 -2.91 21.85 -5.61
CA ASP A 160 -3.52 23.08 -5.08
C ASP A 160 -4.70 22.84 -4.11
N HIS A 161 -5.23 21.62 -4.04
CA HIS A 161 -6.30 21.24 -3.13
C HIS A 161 -5.83 20.71 -1.77
N TYR A 162 -4.53 20.45 -1.59
CA TYR A 162 -4.01 19.91 -0.33
C TYR A 162 -3.65 21.00 0.67
N ARG A 163 -3.61 20.62 1.94
CA ARG A 163 -3.06 21.47 3.00
C ARG A 163 -1.64 21.03 3.33
N TYR A 164 -0.69 21.93 3.11
CA TYR A 164 0.71 21.70 3.33
C TYR A 164 1.11 22.26 4.69
N ARG A 165 1.74 21.43 5.52
CA ARG A 165 2.29 21.81 6.83
C ARG A 165 3.80 21.70 6.77
N TYR A 166 4.49 22.72 7.24
CA TYR A 166 5.95 22.79 7.25
C TYR A 166 6.42 23.52 8.53
N PRO A 167 7.71 23.42 8.89
CA PRO A 167 8.22 24.15 10.05
C PRO A 167 7.93 25.65 9.92
N GLY A 168 7.21 26.21 10.89
CA GLY A 168 6.86 27.63 10.92
C GLY A 168 5.62 28.04 10.11
N GLY A 169 4.86 27.11 9.51
CA GLY A 169 3.65 27.52 8.81
C GLY A 169 2.82 26.44 8.14
N GLN A 170 1.81 26.92 7.43
CA GLN A 170 0.88 26.11 6.66
C GLN A 170 0.40 26.89 5.44
N TRP A 171 0.21 26.20 4.31
CA TRP A 171 -0.27 26.78 3.05
C TRP A 171 -1.32 25.87 2.42
N GLY A 172 -2.32 26.46 1.76
CA GLY A 172 -3.41 25.76 1.08
C GLY A 172 -4.79 25.94 1.76
N PRO A 173 -5.85 25.34 1.20
CA PRO A 173 -7.23 25.56 1.64
C PRO A 173 -7.47 25.15 3.11
N PRO A 174 -8.27 25.92 3.88
CA PRO A 174 -8.48 25.65 5.31
C PRO A 174 -9.25 24.36 5.62
N THR A 175 -10.06 23.86 4.67
CA THR A 175 -11.01 22.74 4.88
C THR A 175 -10.58 21.40 4.30
N ARG A 176 -9.38 21.29 3.72
CA ARG A 176 -8.88 20.03 3.14
C ARG A 176 -7.69 19.50 3.95
N ARG A 177 -7.68 18.19 4.20
CA ARG A 177 -6.57 17.48 4.85
C ARG A 177 -5.57 17.00 3.81
#